data_AF-A0A816TGM6-F1
#
_entry.id   AF-A0A816TGM6-F1
#
_cell.length_a   1.000
_cell.length_b   1.000
_cell.length_c   1.000
_cell.angle_alpha   90.00
_cell.angle_beta   90.00
_cell.angle_gamma   90.00
#
_symmetry.space_group_name_H-M   'P 1'
#
loop_
_entity.id
_entity.type
_entity.pdbx_description
1 polymer ?
#
loop_
_entity_poly.entity_id
_entity_poly.type
_entity_poly.pdbx_seq_one_letter_code
_entity_poly.pdbx_strand_id
1 'polypeptide(L)'
;MNKENHYPYDSVETSSGTSGKTKLLLTDWLNRIDENFEKEFWIDESNTSGFVNRRQIYKDTINSTLQWTDYQLRPNFLIAAVIAPEMFNKTNIWLALKQVETILLGKYGIKTLDPSDYNYVGDYVNDDDSHDYKRAHGFNYHNGPEWLWLTGYYLRAKLYWSKQQNDPLIYKQTIKHIRKILSLHMDLLNSNDWNGLPELTNDDGRLCSYSCSVQAWSSATLVEALYDLIRS
;
A
#
# COMPACT_ATOMS: atom_id res chain seq x y z
N MET A 1 16.33 10.62 -18.91
CA MET A 1 15.37 11.38 -19.75
C MET A 1 15.82 12.81 -20.08
N ASN A 2 15.65 13.83 -19.22
CA ASN A 2 16.01 15.22 -19.60
C ASN A 2 17.52 15.41 -19.84
N LYS A 3 18.38 14.93 -18.92
CA LYS A 3 19.85 14.95 -19.09
C LYS A 3 20.35 14.22 -20.34
N GLU A 4 19.57 13.28 -20.86
CA GLU A 4 19.87 12.49 -22.07
C GLU A 4 19.17 13.06 -23.32
N ASN A 5 18.54 14.23 -23.22
CA ASN A 5 17.76 14.87 -24.29
C ASN A 5 16.55 14.07 -24.80
N HIS A 6 16.06 13.10 -24.04
CA HIS A 6 14.82 12.37 -24.35
C HIS A 6 13.55 13.05 -23.80
N TYR A 7 13.71 14.09 -22.99
CA TYR A 7 12.59 14.88 -22.44
C TYR A 7 12.95 16.37 -22.39
N PRO A 8 12.24 17.26 -23.10
CA PRO A 8 12.71 18.62 -23.34
C PRO A 8 12.46 19.61 -22.19
N TYR A 9 11.65 19.25 -21.20
CA TYR A 9 11.27 20.15 -20.11
C TYR A 9 12.11 19.92 -18.84
N ASP A 10 12.49 21.01 -18.18
CA ASP A 10 13.31 21.01 -16.95
C ASP A 10 12.58 21.62 -15.74
N SER A 11 11.35 22.10 -15.92
CA SER A 11 10.67 22.96 -14.95
C SER A 11 9.17 23.08 -15.17
N VAL A 12 8.50 23.66 -14.17
CA VAL A 12 7.08 24.02 -14.18
C VAL A 12 6.88 25.46 -13.72
N GLU A 13 5.83 26.13 -14.19
CA GLU A 13 5.41 27.43 -13.69
C GLU A 13 4.46 27.23 -12.50
N THR A 14 4.73 27.92 -11.39
CA THR A 14 3.91 27.89 -10.18
C THR A 14 3.39 29.28 -9.86
N SER A 15 2.19 29.36 -9.30
CA SER A 15 1.59 30.60 -8.80
C SER A 15 1.73 30.63 -7.28
N SER A 16 2.84 31.16 -6.77
CA SER A 16 3.09 31.28 -5.33
C SER A 16 2.79 32.70 -4.84
N GLY A 17 1.64 32.90 -4.18
CA GLY A 17 1.29 34.17 -3.52
C GLY A 17 1.18 35.38 -4.46
N THR A 18 0.91 36.56 -3.90
CA THR A 18 0.53 37.84 -4.53
C THR A 18 1.48 38.42 -5.60
N SER A 19 2.54 37.71 -5.99
CA SER A 19 3.60 38.19 -6.87
C SER A 19 3.95 37.17 -7.96
N GLY A 20 3.15 37.14 -9.02
CA GLY A 20 3.53 36.59 -10.33
C GLY A 20 3.73 35.07 -10.42
N LYS A 21 4.02 34.61 -11.64
CA LYS A 21 4.39 33.22 -11.94
C LYS A 21 5.88 33.01 -11.63
N THR A 22 6.20 31.94 -10.91
CA THR A 22 7.58 31.55 -10.54
C THR A 22 7.95 30.23 -11.21
N LYS A 23 9.15 30.16 -11.81
CA LYS A 23 9.70 28.93 -12.39
C LYS A 23 10.25 28.02 -11.28
N LEU A 24 9.80 26.76 -11.22
CA LEU A 24 10.32 25.72 -10.32
C LEU A 24 10.99 24.64 -11.16
N LEU A 25 12.28 24.36 -10.93
CA LEU A 25 12.96 23.27 -11.62
C LEU A 25 12.45 21.91 -11.13
N LEU A 26 12.38 20.93 -12.02
CA LEU A 26 11.99 19.55 -11.66
C LEU A 26 12.98 18.93 -10.67
N THR A 27 14.26 19.31 -10.75
CA THR A 27 15.29 18.90 -9.77
C THR A 27 15.05 19.49 -8.39
N ASP A 28 14.63 20.76 -8.33
CA ASP A 28 14.32 21.41 -7.05
C ASP A 28 13.05 20.80 -6.44
N TRP A 29 12.09 20.42 -7.28
CA TRP A 29 10.91 19.70 -6.84
C TRP A 29 11.27 18.32 -6.29
N LEU A 30 12.10 17.54 -7.00
CA LEU A 30 12.57 16.24 -6.50
C LEU A 30 13.28 16.39 -5.14
N ASN A 31 14.21 17.34 -5.01
CA ASN A 31 14.90 17.59 -3.74
C ASN A 31 13.92 17.92 -2.61
N ARG A 32 12.87 18.71 -2.89
CA ARG A 32 11.82 19.00 -1.90
C ARG A 32 11.06 17.74 -1.47
N ILE A 33 10.81 16.81 -2.39
CA ILE A 33 10.16 15.53 -2.05
C ILE A 33 11.11 14.71 -1.17
N ASP A 34 12.36 14.54 -1.60
CA ASP A 34 13.37 13.75 -0.87
C ASP A 34 13.61 14.29 0.56
N GLU A 35 13.64 15.61 0.72
CA GLU A 35 13.89 16.25 2.02
C GLU A 35 12.71 16.16 2.98
N ASN A 36 11.48 15.97 2.49
CA ASN A 36 10.26 16.15 3.30
C ASN A 36 9.38 14.90 3.37
N PHE A 37 9.39 14.00 2.38
CA PHE A 37 8.49 12.85 2.36
C PHE A 37 8.57 12.03 3.65
N GLU A 38 9.78 11.58 4.01
CA GLU A 38 9.97 10.78 5.22
C GLU A 38 9.54 11.54 6.49
N LYS A 39 9.86 12.85 6.58
CA LYS A 39 9.51 13.69 7.74
C LYS A 39 8.00 13.85 7.92
N GLU A 40 7.28 14.00 6.81
CA GLU A 40 5.86 14.29 6.84
C GLU A 40 5.01 13.02 7.02
N PHE A 41 5.41 11.92 6.39
CA PHE A 41 4.66 10.66 6.39
C PHE A 41 5.04 9.69 7.52
N TRP A 42 6.29 9.66 7.99
CA TRP A 42 6.69 8.71 9.02
C TRP A 42 6.11 9.07 10.39
N ILE A 43 5.54 8.07 11.09
CA ILE A 43 5.13 8.19 12.49
C ILE A 43 6.14 7.42 13.34
N ASP A 44 7.07 8.13 13.96
CA ASP A 44 8.03 7.53 14.89
C ASP A 44 7.42 7.15 16.25
N GLU A 45 8.20 6.48 17.10
CA GLU A 45 7.76 6.08 18.45
C GLU A 45 7.48 7.27 19.38
N SER A 46 8.18 8.39 19.18
CA SER A 46 8.07 9.58 20.03
C SER A 46 6.88 10.47 19.68
N ASN A 47 6.15 10.17 18.60
CA ASN A 47 5.00 10.96 18.20
C ASN A 47 3.89 10.94 19.26
N THR A 48 3.52 12.13 19.73
CA THR A 48 2.55 12.37 20.81
C THR A 48 1.22 12.93 20.34
N SER A 49 1.01 13.07 19.02
CA SER A 49 -0.27 13.54 18.46
C SER A 49 -1.42 12.66 18.95
N GLY A 50 -2.52 13.29 19.38
CA GLY A 50 -3.72 12.59 19.85
C GLY A 50 -4.46 11.80 18.76
N PHE A 51 -4.04 11.93 17.51
CA PHE A 51 -4.59 11.19 16.37
C PHE A 51 -3.85 9.88 16.07
N VAL A 52 -2.72 9.62 16.74
CA VAL A 52 -1.89 8.44 16.47
C VAL A 52 -2.53 7.19 17.08
N ASN A 53 -3.02 6.29 16.23
CA ASN A 53 -3.43 4.93 16.63
C ASN A 53 -2.21 4.00 16.71
N ARG A 54 -1.32 4.04 15.70
CA ARG A 54 -0.10 3.23 15.64
C ARG A 54 1.14 4.06 15.34
N ARG A 55 2.27 3.58 15.84
CA ARG A 55 3.62 4.11 15.62
C ARG A 55 4.41 3.14 14.75
N GLN A 56 5.52 3.61 14.21
CA GLN A 56 6.37 2.88 13.28
C GLN A 56 5.66 2.49 11.97
N ILE A 57 4.85 3.41 11.47
CA ILE A 57 4.09 3.27 10.22
C ILE A 57 4.26 4.54 9.38
N TYR A 58 3.89 4.47 8.11
CA TYR A 58 3.68 5.64 7.27
C TYR A 58 2.21 6.03 7.30
N LYS A 59 1.93 7.33 7.46
CA LYS A 59 0.62 7.93 7.28
C LYS A 59 0.02 7.56 5.93
N ASP A 60 -1.29 7.47 5.86
CA ASP A 60 -1.99 7.27 4.58
C ASP A 60 -2.06 8.57 3.77
N THR A 61 -2.28 9.69 4.47
CA THR A 61 -2.48 11.02 3.89
C THR A 61 -1.83 12.11 4.74
N ILE A 62 -1.77 13.33 4.21
CA ILE A 62 -1.34 14.52 4.95
C ILE A 62 -2.36 15.63 4.71
N ASN A 63 -2.74 16.33 5.78
CA ASN A 63 -3.65 17.48 5.77
C ASN A 63 -5.07 17.12 5.30
N SER A 64 -5.55 15.93 5.68
CA SER A 64 -6.95 15.59 5.45
C SER A 64 -7.91 16.49 6.24
N THR A 65 -9.10 16.70 5.70
CA THR A 65 -10.17 17.43 6.39
C THR A 65 -10.49 16.84 7.76
N LEU A 66 -10.46 15.49 7.86
CA LEU A 66 -10.54 14.77 9.12
C LEU A 66 -9.13 14.37 9.54
N GLN A 67 -8.51 15.14 10.42
CA GLN A 67 -7.07 15.00 10.70
C GLN A 67 -6.62 13.61 11.16
N TRP A 68 -7.50 12.82 11.78
CA TRP A 68 -7.18 11.45 12.18
C TRP A 68 -7.02 10.47 11.01
N THR A 69 -7.59 10.75 9.83
CA THR A 69 -7.45 9.86 8.67
C THR A 69 -6.02 9.81 8.15
N ASP A 70 -5.25 10.89 8.35
CA ASP A 70 -3.81 10.92 8.06
C ASP A 70 -3.05 9.81 8.78
N TYR A 71 -3.46 9.47 10.01
CA TYR A 71 -2.73 8.56 10.90
C TYR A 71 -3.22 7.11 10.81
N GLN A 72 -4.10 6.79 9.86
CA GLN A 72 -4.58 5.41 9.69
C GLN A 72 -3.49 4.53 9.09
N LEU A 73 -3.29 3.36 9.68
CA LEU A 73 -2.49 2.31 9.03
C LEU A 73 -3.32 1.72 7.88
N ARG A 74 -2.89 2.06 6.67
CA ARG A 74 -3.44 1.57 5.40
C ARG A 74 -2.31 1.06 4.51
N PRO A 75 -2.61 0.19 3.54
CA PRO A 75 -1.57 -0.45 2.72
C PRO A 75 -1.06 0.42 1.56
N ASN A 76 -1.58 1.65 1.38
CA ASN A 76 -1.30 2.45 0.18
C ASN A 76 0.17 2.84 0.03
N PHE A 77 0.90 3.04 1.15
CA PHE A 77 2.33 3.36 1.11
C PHE A 77 3.18 2.27 0.43
N LEU A 78 2.67 1.03 0.34
CA LEU A 78 3.35 -0.06 -0.37
C LEU A 78 3.62 0.28 -1.83
N ILE A 79 2.74 1.06 -2.47
CA ILE A 79 2.89 1.49 -3.85
C ILE A 79 4.11 2.39 -3.98
N ALA A 80 4.19 3.43 -3.14
CA ALA A 80 5.34 4.33 -3.10
C ALA A 80 6.63 3.59 -2.74
N ALA A 81 6.58 2.62 -1.82
CA ALA A 81 7.73 1.82 -1.42
C ALA A 81 8.29 0.91 -2.54
N VAL A 82 7.52 0.65 -3.60
CA VAL A 82 7.94 -0.07 -4.80
C VAL A 82 8.39 0.89 -5.90
N ILE A 83 7.64 1.97 -6.13
CA ILE A 83 7.83 2.86 -7.28
C ILE A 83 8.92 3.91 -7.06
N ALA A 84 9.05 4.42 -5.84
CA ALA A 84 10.03 5.43 -5.45
C ALA A 84 10.70 5.06 -4.11
N PRO A 85 11.40 3.90 -4.04
CA PRO A 85 12.03 3.42 -2.82
C PRO A 85 13.08 4.38 -2.24
N GLU A 86 13.68 5.24 -3.06
CA GLU A 86 14.64 6.26 -2.66
C GLU A 86 14.09 7.27 -1.65
N MET A 87 12.77 7.47 -1.61
CA MET A 87 12.12 8.39 -0.69
C MET A 87 12.04 7.86 0.76
N PHE A 88 12.34 6.57 0.97
CA PHE A 88 12.12 5.89 2.24
C PHE A 88 13.40 5.67 3.03
N ASN A 89 13.33 5.88 4.34
CA ASN A 89 14.37 5.40 5.23
C ASN A 89 14.32 3.87 5.34
N LYS A 90 15.44 3.20 5.03
CA LYS A 90 15.58 1.73 5.04
C LYS A 90 15.10 1.03 6.32
N THR A 91 15.36 1.62 7.49
CA THR A 91 14.96 1.02 8.78
C THR A 91 13.46 1.17 8.99
N ASN A 92 12.94 2.37 8.75
CA ASN A 92 11.54 2.71 8.95
C ASN A 92 10.62 1.91 8.03
N ILE A 93 10.94 1.83 6.74
CA ILE A 93 10.16 1.02 5.79
C ILE A 93 10.18 -0.46 6.12
N TRP A 94 11.29 -1.00 6.64
CA TRP A 94 11.34 -2.38 7.09
C TRP A 94 10.44 -2.64 8.31
N LEU A 95 10.37 -1.69 9.24
CA LEU A 95 9.44 -1.75 10.37
C LEU A 95 7.98 -1.67 9.89
N ALA A 96 7.65 -0.73 9.01
CA ALA A 96 6.30 -0.59 8.46
C ALA A 96 5.86 -1.85 7.69
N LEU A 97 6.75 -2.47 6.90
CA LEU A 97 6.47 -3.73 6.22
C LEU A 97 6.23 -4.90 7.18
N LYS A 98 6.83 -4.89 8.38
CA LYS A 98 6.50 -5.86 9.43
C LYS A 98 5.11 -5.58 10.01
N GLN A 99 4.74 -4.32 10.24
CA GLN A 99 3.39 -3.95 10.69
C GLN A 99 2.33 -4.42 9.69
N VAL A 100 2.55 -4.21 8.38
CA VAL A 100 1.66 -4.73 7.32
C VAL A 100 1.56 -6.24 7.40
N GLU A 101 2.67 -6.96 7.49
CA GLU A 101 2.70 -8.42 7.58
C GLU A 101 1.93 -8.95 8.81
N THR A 102 2.00 -8.26 9.94
CA THR A 102 1.37 -8.72 11.19
C THR A 102 -0.08 -8.29 11.35
N ILE A 103 -0.48 -7.16 10.75
CA ILE A 103 -1.77 -6.52 11.02
C ILE A 103 -2.69 -6.54 9.80
N LEU A 104 -2.16 -6.21 8.60
CA LEU A 104 -3.00 -6.01 7.42
C LEU A 104 -3.01 -7.23 6.48
N LEU A 105 -1.96 -8.05 6.46
CA LEU A 105 -1.88 -9.20 5.57
C LEU A 105 -2.97 -10.23 5.92
N GLY A 106 -3.93 -10.40 5.02
CA GLY A 106 -4.94 -11.45 5.07
C GLY A 106 -4.45 -12.73 4.40
N LYS A 107 -5.37 -13.69 4.23
CA LYS A 107 -5.04 -14.97 3.60
C LYS A 107 -4.67 -14.82 2.12
N TYR A 108 -5.38 -13.94 1.41
CA TYR A 108 -5.19 -13.67 -0.02
C TYR A 108 -4.95 -12.18 -0.27
N GLY A 109 -5.78 -11.29 0.29
CA GLY A 109 -5.64 -9.85 0.13
C GLY A 109 -4.93 -9.15 1.29
N ILE A 110 -4.74 -7.85 1.15
CA ILE A 110 -4.34 -6.95 2.24
C ILE A 110 -5.56 -6.17 2.70
N LYS A 111 -5.83 -6.17 4.01
CA LYS A 111 -6.89 -5.36 4.62
C LYS A 111 -6.66 -3.88 4.31
N THR A 112 -7.68 -3.19 3.82
CA THR A 112 -7.55 -1.78 3.43
C THR A 112 -7.48 -0.82 4.60
N LEU A 113 -7.77 -1.29 5.81
CA LEU A 113 -7.70 -0.54 7.06
C LEU A 113 -7.30 -1.47 8.21
N ASP A 114 -6.57 -0.90 9.17
CA ASP A 114 -6.23 -1.54 10.43
C ASP A 114 -7.45 -2.06 11.20
N PRO A 115 -7.49 -3.35 11.58
CA PRO A 115 -8.57 -3.93 12.39
C PRO A 115 -8.84 -3.26 13.73
N SER A 116 -7.87 -2.54 14.31
CA SER A 116 -8.09 -1.81 15.56
C SER A 116 -8.72 -0.43 15.36
N ASP A 117 -8.85 0.05 14.13
CA ASP A 117 -9.50 1.32 13.82
C ASP A 117 -11.01 1.21 14.07
N TYR A 118 -11.60 2.26 14.65
CA TYR A 118 -13.03 2.30 14.92
C TYR A 118 -13.87 2.09 13.65
N ASN A 119 -13.40 2.54 12.48
CA ASN A 119 -14.12 2.43 11.21
C ASN A 119 -13.90 1.11 10.47
N TYR A 120 -13.14 0.16 11.04
CA TYR A 120 -12.91 -1.12 10.41
C TYR A 120 -14.17 -1.99 10.33
N VAL A 121 -14.50 -2.43 9.11
CA VAL A 121 -15.52 -3.42 8.81
C VAL A 121 -15.03 -4.31 7.66
N GLY A 122 -14.55 -5.51 7.99
CA GLY A 122 -13.90 -6.41 7.02
C GLY A 122 -14.81 -7.10 6.00
N ASP A 123 -16.11 -7.24 6.28
CA ASP A 123 -17.05 -7.94 5.40
C ASP A 123 -17.87 -6.95 4.57
N TYR A 124 -17.63 -6.90 3.26
CA TYR A 124 -18.31 -6.03 2.32
C TYR A 124 -19.65 -6.62 1.86
N VAL A 125 -20.70 -5.82 2.00
CA VAL A 125 -22.08 -6.13 1.58
C VAL A 125 -22.62 -4.88 0.89
N ASN A 126 -22.74 -4.91 -0.44
CA ASN A 126 -23.04 -3.71 -1.23
C ASN A 126 -24.49 -3.25 -1.10
N ASP A 127 -25.41 -4.18 -0.84
CA ASP A 127 -26.84 -3.95 -0.72
C ASP A 127 -27.31 -3.89 0.74
N ASP A 128 -26.39 -3.65 1.68
CA ASP A 128 -26.73 -3.43 3.09
C ASP A 128 -27.64 -2.19 3.21
N ASP A 129 -28.93 -2.42 3.45
CA ASP A 129 -29.97 -1.38 3.58
C ASP A 129 -30.20 -0.98 5.05
N SER A 130 -29.22 -1.21 5.92
CA SER A 130 -29.29 -0.80 7.32
C SER A 130 -28.99 0.69 7.51
N HIS A 131 -29.16 1.16 8.74
CA HIS A 131 -28.78 2.52 9.15
C HIS A 131 -27.37 2.61 9.75
N ASP A 132 -26.57 1.53 9.70
CA ASP A 132 -25.17 1.58 10.13
C ASP A 132 -24.34 2.29 9.06
N TYR A 133 -23.92 3.53 9.33
CA TYR A 133 -23.17 4.35 8.38
C TYR A 133 -21.88 3.67 7.88
N LYS A 134 -21.31 2.73 8.64
CA LYS A 134 -20.09 2.04 8.23
C LYS A 134 -20.34 1.01 7.13
N ARG A 135 -21.57 0.52 6.98
CA ARG A 135 -21.94 -0.60 6.10
C ARG A 135 -22.92 -0.20 5.02
N ALA A 136 -23.85 0.70 5.35
CA ALA A 136 -24.98 1.06 4.51
C ALA A 136 -24.52 1.33 3.07
N HIS A 137 -25.15 0.62 2.13
CA HIS A 137 -24.87 0.67 0.70
C HIS A 137 -23.38 0.47 0.35
N GLY A 138 -22.69 -0.40 1.09
CA GLY A 138 -21.31 -0.76 0.82
C GLY A 138 -20.27 0.27 1.26
N PHE A 139 -20.59 1.16 2.21
CA PHE A 139 -19.65 2.20 2.66
C PHE A 139 -18.28 1.65 3.12
N ASN A 140 -18.21 0.40 3.54
CA ASN A 140 -16.97 -0.25 3.95
C ASN A 140 -16.10 -0.81 2.82
N TYR A 141 -16.41 -0.57 1.54
CA TYR A 141 -15.66 -1.12 0.40
C TYR A 141 -14.13 -0.98 0.52
N HIS A 142 -13.68 0.14 1.11
CA HIS A 142 -12.28 0.45 1.39
C HIS A 142 -11.95 0.61 2.88
N ASN A 143 -12.78 0.12 3.80
CA ASN A 143 -12.58 0.24 5.25
C ASN A 143 -12.49 -1.11 5.96
N GLY A 144 -11.78 -2.07 5.37
CA GLY A 144 -11.55 -3.38 6.00
C GLY A 144 -11.36 -4.54 5.02
N PRO A 145 -12.13 -4.65 3.93
CA PRO A 145 -12.01 -5.77 3.00
C PRO A 145 -10.58 -5.98 2.52
N GLU A 146 -10.27 -7.22 2.17
CA GLU A 146 -8.93 -7.65 1.80
C GLU A 146 -8.76 -7.58 0.29
N TRP A 147 -7.97 -6.62 -0.20
CA TRP A 147 -7.78 -6.39 -1.64
C TRP A 147 -6.55 -7.11 -2.16
N LEU A 148 -6.71 -7.88 -3.25
CA LEU A 148 -5.66 -8.78 -3.73
C LEU A 148 -4.53 -8.06 -4.47
N TRP A 149 -4.83 -6.99 -5.22
CA TRP A 149 -3.78 -6.28 -5.96
C TRP A 149 -2.71 -5.65 -5.05
N LEU A 150 -3.10 -5.26 -3.83
CA LEU A 150 -2.19 -4.74 -2.81
C LEU A 150 -1.22 -5.81 -2.31
N THR A 151 -1.60 -7.09 -2.37
CA THR A 151 -0.69 -8.20 -2.06
C THR A 151 0.50 -8.19 -3.02
N GLY A 152 0.30 -7.93 -4.31
CA GLY A 152 1.40 -7.79 -5.27
C GLY A 152 2.40 -6.71 -4.86
N TYR A 153 1.92 -5.50 -4.52
CA TYR A 153 2.79 -4.42 -4.04
C TYR A 153 3.51 -4.76 -2.72
N TYR A 154 2.82 -5.41 -1.78
CA TYR A 154 3.43 -5.90 -0.55
C TYR A 154 4.60 -6.86 -0.83
N LEU A 155 4.38 -7.86 -1.67
CA LEU A 155 5.41 -8.87 -1.99
C LEU A 155 6.62 -8.23 -2.67
N ARG A 156 6.38 -7.32 -3.63
CA ARG A 156 7.44 -6.56 -4.32
C ARG A 156 8.24 -5.70 -3.34
N ALA A 157 7.57 -4.92 -2.50
CA ALA A 157 8.21 -4.08 -1.49
C ALA A 157 9.03 -4.93 -0.51
N LYS A 158 8.44 -6.02 0.02
CA LYS A 158 9.10 -6.91 0.97
C LYS A 158 10.36 -7.53 0.37
N LEU A 159 10.30 -8.00 -0.88
CA LEU A 159 11.44 -8.55 -1.60
C LEU A 159 12.56 -7.51 -1.75
N TYR A 160 12.24 -6.33 -2.29
CA TYR A 160 13.21 -5.25 -2.49
C TYR A 160 13.90 -4.86 -1.18
N TRP A 161 13.12 -4.54 -0.14
CA TRP A 161 13.65 -4.05 1.13
C TRP A 161 14.36 -5.13 1.96
N SER A 162 14.03 -6.41 1.76
CA SER A 162 14.77 -7.52 2.39
C SER A 162 16.21 -7.62 1.90
N LYS A 163 16.46 -7.36 0.61
CA LYS A 163 17.83 -7.27 0.05
C LYS A 163 18.60 -6.13 0.69
N GLN A 164 17.94 -4.99 0.86
CA GLN A 164 18.56 -3.82 1.46
C GLN A 164 19.01 -4.08 2.89
N GLN A 165 18.40 -5.03 3.63
CA GLN A 165 18.84 -5.38 4.98
C GLN A 165 20.27 -5.93 5.06
N ASN A 166 20.85 -6.37 3.94
CA ASN A 166 22.19 -6.97 3.88
C ASN A 166 22.36 -8.19 4.80
N ASP A 167 21.27 -8.93 5.04
CA ASP A 167 21.25 -10.16 5.82
C ASP A 167 20.71 -11.32 4.96
N PRO A 168 21.56 -12.30 4.59
CA PRO A 168 21.16 -13.46 3.78
C PRO A 168 20.03 -14.29 4.41
N LEU A 169 19.94 -14.33 5.74
CA LEU A 169 18.88 -15.08 6.43
C LEU A 169 17.53 -14.38 6.25
N ILE A 170 17.47 -13.06 6.43
CA ILE A 170 16.27 -12.26 6.18
C ILE A 170 15.81 -12.42 4.74
N TYR A 171 16.73 -12.35 3.78
CA TYR A 171 16.41 -12.51 2.37
C TYR A 171 15.84 -13.90 2.06
N LYS A 172 16.48 -14.97 2.56
CA LYS A 172 16.02 -16.35 2.37
C LYS A 172 14.65 -16.60 3.00
N GLN A 173 14.41 -16.07 4.20
CA GLN A 173 13.10 -16.15 4.88
C GLN A 173 12.03 -15.41 4.09
N THR A 174 12.36 -14.23 3.54
CA THR A 174 11.46 -13.42 2.71
C THR A 174 11.06 -14.19 1.45
N ILE A 175 12.00 -14.80 0.73
CA ILE A 175 11.69 -15.64 -0.45
C ILE A 175 10.74 -16.78 -0.08
N LYS A 176 10.98 -17.47 1.05
CA LYS A 176 10.10 -18.56 1.51
C LYS A 176 8.69 -18.05 1.81
N HIS A 177 8.59 -16.90 2.48
CA HIS A 177 7.32 -16.25 2.79
C HIS A 177 6.55 -15.87 1.52
N ILE A 178 7.20 -15.20 0.56
CA ILE A 178 6.60 -14.83 -0.72
C ILE A 178 6.09 -16.06 -1.48
N ARG A 179 6.91 -17.12 -1.59
CA ARG A 179 6.51 -18.38 -2.25
C ARG A 179 5.28 -19.01 -1.60
N LYS A 180 5.18 -18.97 -0.26
CA LYS A 180 4.00 -19.47 0.45
C LYS A 180 2.75 -18.69 0.05
N ILE A 181 2.82 -17.36 0.02
CA ILE A 181 1.68 -16.51 -0.37
C ILE A 181 1.29 -16.77 -1.82
N LEU A 182 2.25 -16.82 -2.75
CA LEU A 182 1.98 -17.11 -4.16
C LEU A 182 1.33 -18.49 -4.35
N SER A 183 1.72 -19.50 -3.57
CA SER A 183 1.07 -20.82 -3.59
C SER A 183 -0.41 -20.74 -3.21
N LEU A 184 -0.76 -19.97 -2.17
CA LEU A 184 -2.15 -19.78 -1.77
C LEU A 184 -2.98 -19.12 -2.89
N HIS A 185 -2.39 -18.18 -3.63
CA HIS A 185 -3.06 -17.54 -4.76
C HIS A 185 -3.22 -18.51 -5.94
N MET A 186 -2.25 -19.40 -6.16
CA MET A 186 -2.39 -20.46 -7.16
C MET A 186 -3.53 -21.42 -6.82
N ASP A 187 -3.65 -21.81 -5.54
CA ASP A 187 -4.77 -22.63 -5.07
C ASP A 187 -6.11 -21.91 -5.25
N LEU A 188 -6.18 -20.62 -4.92
CA LEU A 188 -7.39 -19.80 -5.12
C LEU A 188 -7.78 -19.72 -6.60
N LEU A 189 -6.82 -19.44 -7.48
CA LEU A 189 -7.02 -19.38 -8.92
C LEU A 189 -7.57 -20.71 -9.46
N ASN A 190 -7.00 -21.84 -9.06
CA ASN A 190 -7.44 -23.17 -9.48
C ASN A 190 -8.81 -23.58 -8.92
N SER A 191 -9.20 -23.02 -7.77
CA SER A 191 -10.50 -23.28 -7.15
C SER A 191 -11.63 -22.42 -7.71
N ASN A 192 -11.30 -21.37 -8.45
CA ASN A 192 -12.27 -20.45 -9.03
C ASN A 192 -12.75 -20.97 -10.39
N ASP A 193 -14.06 -21.05 -10.58
CA ASP A 193 -14.69 -21.52 -11.83
C ASP A 193 -14.20 -20.77 -13.08
N TRP A 194 -13.75 -19.53 -12.91
CA TRP A 194 -13.29 -18.67 -13.98
C TRP A 194 -11.76 -18.67 -14.17
N ASN A 195 -11.03 -19.51 -13.44
CA ASN A 195 -9.56 -19.59 -13.43
C ASN A 195 -8.89 -18.22 -13.24
N GLY A 196 -9.43 -17.41 -12.32
CA GLY A 196 -8.94 -16.07 -12.04
C GLY A 196 -8.93 -15.73 -10.56
N LEU A 197 -8.37 -14.57 -10.25
CA LEU A 197 -8.30 -14.05 -8.89
C LEU A 197 -9.34 -12.95 -8.68
N PRO A 198 -10.07 -12.96 -7.56
CA PRO A 198 -11.09 -11.96 -7.29
C PRO A 198 -10.48 -10.58 -7.05
N GLU A 199 -11.32 -9.55 -7.12
CA GLU A 199 -10.94 -8.18 -6.77
C GLU A 199 -10.57 -8.06 -5.28
N LEU A 200 -11.41 -8.64 -4.43
CA LEU A 200 -11.28 -8.58 -2.98
C LEU A 200 -11.87 -9.84 -2.32
N THR A 201 -11.46 -10.08 -1.09
CA THR A 201 -12.10 -11.02 -0.18
C THR A 201 -12.63 -10.28 1.04
N ASN A 202 -13.62 -10.88 1.68
CA ASN A 202 -14.02 -10.50 3.02
C ASN A 202 -12.94 -10.93 4.03
N ASP A 203 -13.17 -10.67 5.31
CA ASP A 203 -12.18 -10.89 6.36
C ASP A 203 -11.68 -12.35 6.41
N ASP A 204 -10.37 -12.51 6.57
CA ASP A 204 -9.66 -13.80 6.60
C ASP A 204 -9.82 -14.64 5.31
N GLY A 205 -9.85 -13.95 4.16
CA GLY A 205 -9.97 -14.59 2.85
C GLY A 205 -11.33 -15.22 2.56
N ARG A 206 -12.37 -14.88 3.33
CA ARG A 206 -13.74 -15.34 3.05
C ARG A 206 -14.21 -14.81 1.68
N LEU A 207 -14.98 -15.62 0.97
CA LEU A 207 -15.56 -15.20 -0.31
C LEU A 207 -16.46 -13.98 -0.09
N CYS A 208 -16.29 -12.96 -0.94
CA CYS A 208 -17.21 -11.83 -1.04
C CYS A 208 -18.09 -12.01 -2.28
N SER A 209 -19.41 -12.12 -2.09
CA SER A 209 -20.38 -12.31 -3.19
C SER A 209 -20.51 -11.09 -4.11
N TYR A 210 -20.13 -9.90 -3.63
CA TYR A 210 -20.16 -8.66 -4.41
C TYR A 210 -18.84 -8.36 -5.12
N SER A 211 -17.81 -9.18 -4.91
CA SER A 211 -16.51 -9.00 -5.56
C SER A 211 -16.54 -9.51 -7.00
N CYS A 212 -15.90 -8.78 -7.92
CA CYS A 212 -15.59 -9.31 -9.24
C CYS A 212 -14.74 -10.58 -9.10
N SER A 213 -15.21 -11.71 -9.65
CA SER A 213 -14.56 -13.01 -9.50
C SER A 213 -13.22 -13.13 -10.26
N VAL A 214 -12.99 -12.28 -11.27
CA VAL A 214 -11.74 -12.24 -12.05
C VAL A 214 -11.37 -10.79 -12.31
N GLN A 215 -10.37 -10.30 -11.58
CA GLN A 215 -9.96 -8.91 -11.65
C GLN A 215 -8.55 -8.75 -12.19
N ALA A 216 -8.41 -7.91 -13.21
CA ALA A 216 -7.16 -7.74 -13.96
C ALA A 216 -6.01 -7.28 -13.05
N TRP A 217 -6.24 -6.29 -12.17
CA TRP A 217 -5.19 -5.78 -11.29
C TRP A 217 -4.72 -6.80 -10.25
N SER A 218 -5.59 -7.72 -9.83
CA SER A 218 -5.26 -8.72 -8.79
C SER A 218 -4.27 -9.71 -9.35
N SER A 219 -4.44 -10.08 -10.62
CA SER A 219 -3.53 -10.96 -11.34
C SER A 219 -2.26 -10.22 -11.75
N ALA A 220 -2.38 -9.00 -12.28
CA ALA A 220 -1.24 -8.25 -12.81
C ALA A 220 -0.15 -7.99 -11.76
N THR A 221 -0.51 -7.49 -10.58
CA THR A 221 0.50 -7.14 -9.56
C THR A 221 1.18 -8.37 -8.95
N LEU A 222 0.51 -9.53 -8.91
CA LEU A 222 1.14 -10.79 -8.49
C LEU A 222 2.09 -11.33 -9.57
N VAL A 223 1.76 -11.16 -10.86
CA VAL A 223 2.68 -11.47 -11.96
C VAL A 223 3.92 -10.58 -11.89
N GLU A 224 3.78 -9.29 -11.56
CA GLU A 224 4.94 -8.41 -11.32
C GLU A 224 5.79 -8.90 -10.13
N ALA A 225 5.15 -9.30 -9.02
CA ALA A 225 5.87 -9.86 -7.88
C ALA A 225 6.63 -11.15 -8.24
N LEU A 226 6.03 -12.02 -9.06
CA LEU A 226 6.69 -13.22 -9.57
C LEU A 226 7.85 -12.88 -10.51
N TYR A 227 7.67 -11.90 -11.38
CA TYR A 227 8.71 -11.41 -12.30
C TYR A 227 9.93 -10.91 -11.52
N ASP A 228 9.72 -10.11 -10.48
CA ASP A 228 10.75 -9.60 -9.60
C ASP A 228 11.45 -10.74 -8.85
N LEU A 229 10.69 -11.72 -8.33
CA LEU A 229 11.23 -12.90 -7.63
C LEU A 229 12.09 -13.80 -8.52
N ILE A 230 11.74 -13.97 -9.80
CA ILE A 230 12.52 -14.79 -10.73
C ILE A 230 13.85 -14.10 -11.08
N ARG A 231 13.87 -12.77 -11.08
CA ARG A 231 15.08 -11.95 -11.36
C ARG A 231 15.85 -11.56 -10.11
N SER A 232 15.41 -12.01 -8.93
CA SER A 232 15.92 -11.54 -7.64
C SER A 232 17.24 -12.17 -7.24
#